data_AF-A0A7K4TZZ3-F1
#
_entry.id   AF-A0A7K4TZZ3-F1
#
_cell.length_a   1.000
_cell.length_b   1.000
_cell.length_c   1.000
_cell.angle_alpha   90.00
_cell.angle_beta   90.00
_cell.angle_gamma   90.00
#
_symmetry.space_group_name_H-M   'P 1'
#
loop_
_entity.id
_entity.type
_entity.pdbx_description
1 polymer ?
#
loop_
_entity_poly.entity_id
_entity_poly.type
_entity_poly.pdbx_seq_one_letter_code
_entity_poly.pdbx_strand_id
1 'polypeptide(L)'
;MKGEKGLSSPRSLNPEAEKALKKVQIMLSTRQAHRCKPDLPFRFIILGRLLHLQRLIFQWDKKVEETPKKDRGKDDPLLIIESVFLSHQRLRIRELAGCDFECIHLPIRLNSGQITNAMLEDLLQENEALQFALENYSGQISIHQPAHKIFYSGLQFQLTLTSVQSKEPLDALTVFTHASGRSHKSVMTWRNPHTQQWDSDVVEVEGSPQVAELAAVVRALERFSEPFNLVTDSAYVAGVVSRAENAILQEVSNIALFELLSKLVKLISHRKQPFYVMHTRSHTDLPGAIAEGNRRAYALAAPVEVAPLPNIFEQAKISHQLHHQNAPGLVGSFHLTRDQAKAIVAACPHCHQHSLPSVHAGVNSRGLSSCEVWQTDITHFSQFGRQKYMHVSVDTFSGAVFASAHTGEKAGDAIKHLIQAFSFLGIPKSLKTDNGPLYRSREFCSFLQQWGVEHKTGIPHSPTGQAIVERTHQNLKRILSQQ
;
A
#
# COMPACT_ATOMS: atom_id res chain seq x y z
N MET A 1 12.33 -18.05 23.62
CA MET A 1 13.42 -19.05 23.59
C MET A 1 14.30 -18.80 22.36
N LYS A 2 15.54 -18.31 22.55
CA LYS A 2 16.57 -18.36 21.51
C LYS A 2 17.22 -19.74 21.58
N GLY A 3 17.19 -20.51 20.50
CA GLY A 3 17.77 -21.84 20.45
C GLY A 3 17.84 -22.33 19.00
N GLU A 4 18.82 -23.18 18.70
CA GLU A 4 19.02 -23.75 17.37
C GLU A 4 17.74 -24.42 16.85
N LYS A 5 17.54 -24.38 15.53
CA LYS A 5 16.35 -24.90 14.84
C LYS A 5 16.25 -26.44 14.87
N GLY A 6 17.26 -27.13 15.39
CA GLY A 6 17.28 -28.60 15.48
C GLY A 6 16.27 -29.11 16.50
N LEU A 7 15.41 -30.06 16.09
CA LEU A 7 14.41 -30.68 16.96
C LEU A 7 15.02 -31.44 18.15
N SER A 8 16.26 -31.89 18.03
CA SER A 8 17.02 -32.59 19.07
C SER A 8 17.87 -31.67 19.94
N SER A 9 17.82 -30.35 19.74
CA SER A 9 18.60 -29.42 20.56
C SER A 9 18.12 -29.47 22.02
N PRO A 10 19.00 -29.68 23.02
CA PRO A 10 18.59 -29.65 24.41
C PRO A 10 18.12 -28.24 24.78
N ARG A 11 16.95 -28.14 25.44
CA ARG A 11 16.41 -26.87 25.95
C ARG A 11 16.07 -27.04 27.42
N SER A 12 16.47 -26.06 28.23
CA SER A 12 16.02 -25.92 29.61
C SER A 12 14.85 -24.95 29.68
N LEU A 13 13.88 -25.27 30.54
CA LEU A 13 12.78 -24.35 30.84
C LEU A 13 13.30 -23.23 31.72
N ASN A 14 13.00 -21.98 31.35
CA ASN A 14 13.22 -20.87 32.27
C ASN A 14 12.12 -20.85 33.35
N PRO A 15 12.34 -20.18 34.49
CA PRO A 15 11.37 -20.16 35.60
C PRO A 15 9.98 -19.64 35.20
N GLU A 16 9.92 -18.70 34.25
CA GLU A 16 8.66 -18.17 33.71
C GLU A 16 7.89 -19.22 32.91
N ALA A 17 8.56 -19.98 32.04
CA ALA A 17 7.94 -21.06 31.28
C ALA A 17 7.49 -22.21 32.19
N GLU A 18 8.25 -22.52 33.25
CA GLU A 18 7.84 -23.52 34.23
C GLU A 18 6.57 -23.09 35.00
N LYS A 19 6.48 -21.81 35.38
CA LYS A 19 5.28 -21.24 36.01
C LYS A 19 4.09 -21.24 35.05
N ALA A 20 4.30 -20.90 33.78
CA ALA A 20 3.27 -20.94 32.75
C ALA A 20 2.77 -22.38 32.50
N LEU A 21 3.67 -23.36 32.40
CA LEU A 21 3.32 -24.77 32.23
C LEU A 21 2.55 -25.32 33.43
N LYS A 22 2.96 -25.02 34.67
CA LYS A 22 2.20 -25.39 35.87
C LYS A 22 0.80 -24.79 35.85
N LYS A 23 0.65 -23.53 35.44
CA LYS A 23 -0.66 -22.89 35.28
C LYS A 23 -1.52 -23.60 34.23
N VAL A 24 -0.95 -23.93 33.06
CA VAL A 24 -1.67 -24.68 32.01
C VAL A 24 -2.08 -26.06 32.51
N GLN A 25 -1.19 -26.78 33.21
CA GLN A 25 -1.47 -28.10 33.76
C GLN A 25 -2.60 -28.06 34.78
N ILE A 26 -2.61 -27.09 35.70
CA ILE A 26 -3.68 -26.89 36.68
C ILE A 26 -5.01 -26.56 35.97
N MET A 27 -4.98 -25.70 34.96
CA MET A 27 -6.19 -25.34 34.21
C MET A 27 -6.73 -26.51 33.39
N LEU A 28 -5.86 -27.37 32.84
CA LEU A 28 -6.27 -28.58 32.13
C LEU A 28 -6.84 -29.64 33.07
N SER A 29 -6.27 -29.82 34.26
CA SER A 29 -6.75 -30.80 35.24
C SER A 29 -8.07 -30.38 35.91
N THR A 30 -8.35 -29.09 35.98
CA THR A 30 -9.60 -28.53 36.53
C THR A 30 -10.65 -28.24 35.46
N ARG A 31 -10.35 -28.48 34.17
CA ARG A 31 -11.27 -28.19 33.07
C ARG A 31 -12.51 -29.07 33.14
N GLN A 32 -13.66 -28.46 33.39
CA GLN A 32 -14.95 -29.11 33.17
C GLN A 32 -15.37 -28.87 31.72
N ALA A 33 -15.36 -29.92 30.90
CA ALA A 33 -15.92 -29.88 29.55
C ALA A 33 -17.36 -30.39 29.61
N HIS A 34 -18.32 -29.47 29.46
CA HIS A 34 -19.72 -29.84 29.34
C HIS A 34 -20.03 -30.13 27.87
N ARG A 35 -20.64 -31.29 27.57
CA ARG A 35 -21.14 -31.56 26.20
C ARG A 35 -22.27 -30.59 25.88
N CYS A 36 -22.29 -30.06 24.66
CA CYS A 36 -23.40 -29.24 24.19
C CYS A 36 -24.70 -30.07 24.12
N LYS A 37 -25.82 -29.46 24.49
CA LYS A 37 -27.16 -30.04 24.33
C LYS A 37 -27.71 -29.62 22.96
N PRO A 38 -27.95 -30.54 22.01
CA PRO A 38 -28.38 -30.18 20.65
C PRO A 38 -29.70 -29.38 20.60
N ASP A 39 -30.58 -29.61 21.57
CA ASP A 39 -31.92 -29.02 21.61
C ASP A 39 -31.95 -27.59 22.18
N LEU A 40 -30.81 -27.10 22.69
CA LEU A 40 -30.71 -25.77 23.29
C LEU A 40 -29.97 -24.78 22.38
N PRO A 41 -30.50 -23.56 22.22
CA PRO A 41 -29.83 -22.53 21.43
C PRO A 41 -28.53 -22.06 22.09
N PHE A 42 -27.55 -21.72 21.27
CA PHE A 42 -26.32 -21.06 21.72
C PHE A 42 -26.55 -19.58 21.97
N ARG A 43 -26.06 -19.08 23.10
CA ARG A 43 -26.07 -17.67 23.46
C ARG A 43 -24.65 -17.19 23.73
N PHE A 44 -24.42 -15.92 23.45
CA PHE A 44 -23.11 -15.30 23.59
C PHE A 44 -23.21 -14.05 24.47
N ILE A 45 -22.29 -13.87 25.42
CA ILE A 45 -22.21 -12.66 26.24
C ILE A 45 -20.78 -12.14 26.35
N ILE A 46 -20.66 -10.82 26.31
CA ILE A 46 -19.41 -10.11 26.56
C ILE A 46 -19.47 -9.43 27.93
N LEU A 47 -18.47 -9.70 28.77
CA LEU A 47 -18.32 -9.18 30.14
C LEU A 47 -16.90 -8.64 30.34
N GLY A 48 -16.70 -7.85 31.40
CA GLY A 48 -15.38 -7.37 31.83
C GLY A 48 -14.96 -6.01 31.28
N ARG A 49 -13.77 -5.54 31.68
CA ARG A 49 -13.19 -4.24 31.26
C ARG A 49 -12.33 -4.41 30.00
N LEU A 50 -12.07 -3.33 29.24
CA LEU A 50 -11.36 -3.34 27.93
C LEU A 50 -10.05 -4.18 27.89
N LEU A 51 -9.32 -4.26 29.00
CA LEU A 51 -8.07 -5.04 29.13
C LEU A 51 -8.28 -6.51 29.57
N HIS A 52 -9.48 -6.85 30.06
CA HIS A 52 -9.85 -8.16 30.61
C HIS A 52 -11.26 -8.56 30.17
N LEU A 53 -11.53 -8.47 28.86
CA LEU A 53 -12.82 -8.88 28.30
C LEU A 53 -12.97 -10.40 28.45
N GLN A 54 -13.95 -10.80 29.26
CA GLN A 54 -14.39 -12.18 29.38
C GLN A 54 -15.57 -12.38 28.44
N ARG A 55 -15.44 -13.33 27.53
CA ARG A 55 -16.48 -13.66 26.56
C ARG A 55 -16.93 -15.06 26.88
N LEU A 56 -18.22 -15.34 26.87
CA LEU A 56 -18.76 -16.64 27.25
C LEU A 56 -19.77 -17.10 26.21
N ILE A 57 -19.55 -18.31 25.69
CA ILE A 57 -20.58 -19.07 24.97
C ILE A 57 -21.26 -19.97 25.98
N PHE A 58 -22.59 -19.92 26.01
CA PHE A 58 -23.36 -20.74 26.92
C PHE A 58 -24.68 -21.21 26.31
N GLN A 59 -25.20 -22.31 26.83
CA GLN A 59 -26.57 -22.76 26.61
C GLN A 59 -27.36 -22.57 27.89
N TRP A 60 -28.59 -22.06 27.76
CA TRP A 60 -29.46 -21.72 28.89
C TRP A 60 -30.77 -22.48 28.79
N ASP A 61 -31.02 -23.40 29.74
CA ASP A 61 -32.30 -24.09 29.83
C ASP A 61 -33.24 -23.38 30.80
N LYS A 62 -34.12 -22.52 30.27
CA LYS A 62 -35.11 -21.80 31.08
C LYS A 62 -36.10 -22.74 31.77
N LYS A 63 -36.36 -23.93 31.21
CA LYS A 63 -37.36 -24.87 31.75
C LYS A 63 -36.88 -25.51 33.05
N VAL A 64 -35.58 -25.77 33.17
CA VAL A 64 -34.96 -26.30 34.41
C VAL A 64 -34.95 -25.25 35.54
N GLU A 65 -34.91 -23.96 35.21
CA GLU A 65 -34.96 -22.89 36.20
C GLU A 65 -36.36 -22.67 36.80
N GLU A 66 -37.42 -22.95 36.05
CA GLU A 66 -38.81 -22.87 36.51
C GLU A 66 -39.22 -24.07 37.38
N THR A 67 -38.45 -25.17 37.36
CA THR A 67 -38.72 -26.32 38.24
C THR A 67 -38.36 -26.05 39.71
N PRO A 68 -39.19 -26.48 40.68
CA PRO A 68 -38.90 -26.34 42.11
C PRO A 68 -37.58 -27.01 42.50
N LYS A 69 -36.77 -26.36 43.35
CA LYS A 69 -35.42 -26.84 43.75
C LYS A 69 -35.37 -28.28 44.29
N LYS A 70 -36.49 -28.85 44.76
CA LYS A 70 -36.57 -30.21 45.30
C LYS A 70 -36.50 -31.30 44.22
N ASP A 71 -36.89 -30.99 42.99
CA ASP A 71 -36.94 -31.95 41.87
C ASP A 71 -35.83 -31.72 40.82
N ARG A 72 -34.96 -30.73 41.05
CA ARG A 72 -33.77 -30.56 40.21
C ARG A 72 -32.82 -31.70 40.51
N GLY A 73 -32.58 -32.56 39.51
CA GLY A 73 -31.37 -33.39 39.49
C GLY A 73 -30.12 -32.51 39.61
N LYS A 74 -28.93 -33.11 39.70
CA LYS A 74 -27.62 -32.43 39.81
C LYS A 74 -27.24 -31.49 38.64
N ASP A 75 -28.17 -31.16 37.75
CA ASP A 75 -27.94 -30.41 36.53
C ASP A 75 -28.12 -28.90 36.75
N ASP A 76 -27.04 -28.14 36.52
CA ASP A 76 -27.07 -26.67 36.49
C ASP A 76 -27.79 -26.20 35.20
N PRO A 77 -28.78 -25.28 35.26
CA PRO A 77 -29.47 -24.76 34.07
C PRO A 77 -28.54 -24.00 33.10
N LEU A 78 -27.34 -23.61 33.55
CA LEU A 78 -26.33 -22.93 32.73
C LEU A 78 -25.19 -23.88 32.33
N LEU A 79 -25.00 -24.07 31.03
CA LEU A 79 -23.83 -24.77 30.48
C LEU A 79 -22.86 -23.75 29.85
N ILE A 80 -21.69 -23.55 30.46
CA ILE A 80 -20.62 -22.71 29.89
C ILE A 80 -19.72 -23.58 29.02
N ILE A 81 -19.56 -23.19 27.75
CA ILE A 81 -18.92 -24.01 26.72
C ILE A 81 -17.49 -23.52 26.45
N GLU A 82 -17.28 -22.22 26.24
CA GLU A 82 -15.97 -21.67 25.89
C GLU A 82 -15.84 -20.17 26.20
N SER A 83 -14.59 -19.70 26.39
CA SER A 83 -14.27 -18.29 26.65
C SER A 83 -13.12 -17.74 25.79
N VAL A 84 -13.40 -17.11 24.64
CA VAL A 84 -12.39 -16.61 23.67
C VAL A 84 -12.93 -15.40 22.83
N PHE A 85 -12.04 -14.67 22.13
CA PHE A 85 -12.25 -13.44 21.32
C PHE A 85 -13.26 -13.53 20.13
N LEU A 86 -13.91 -12.41 19.78
CA LEU A 86 -15.24 -12.21 19.12
C LEU A 86 -15.32 -12.59 17.65
N SER A 87 -14.40 -12.09 16.81
CA SER A 87 -14.54 -12.22 15.36
C SER A 87 -14.49 -13.68 14.91
N HIS A 88 -13.83 -14.53 15.70
CA HIS A 88 -13.76 -15.96 15.45
C HIS A 88 -14.96 -16.73 16.02
N GLN A 89 -15.76 -16.19 16.96
CA GLN A 89 -16.80 -16.99 17.63
C GLN A 89 -17.98 -17.35 16.74
N ARG A 90 -18.49 -16.40 15.94
CA ARG A 90 -19.60 -16.67 15.01
C ARG A 90 -19.19 -17.69 13.94
N LEU A 91 -18.01 -17.47 13.33
CA LEU A 91 -17.41 -18.41 12.39
C LEU A 91 -17.22 -19.79 13.04
N ARG A 92 -16.70 -19.82 14.27
CA ARG A 92 -16.42 -21.05 14.99
C ARG A 92 -17.67 -21.85 15.36
N ILE A 93 -18.74 -21.20 15.79
CA ILE A 93 -20.00 -21.90 16.10
C ILE A 93 -20.71 -22.37 14.82
N ARG A 94 -20.62 -21.61 13.73
CA ARG A 94 -21.06 -22.09 12.41
C ARG A 94 -20.27 -23.33 11.96
N GLU A 95 -18.96 -23.34 12.16
CA GLU A 95 -18.10 -24.52 11.87
C GLU A 95 -18.42 -25.72 12.77
N LEU A 96 -18.59 -25.50 14.08
CA LEU A 96 -18.74 -26.58 15.06
C LEU A 96 -20.16 -27.14 15.15
N ALA A 97 -21.18 -26.30 14.96
CA ALA A 97 -22.58 -26.63 15.23
C ALA A 97 -23.53 -26.34 14.06
N GLY A 98 -23.05 -25.76 12.95
CA GLY A 98 -23.88 -25.49 11.76
C GLY A 98 -24.99 -24.46 11.97
N CYS A 99 -24.97 -23.72 13.07
CA CYS A 99 -25.97 -22.71 13.43
C CYS A 99 -25.30 -21.40 13.88
N ASP A 100 -26.10 -20.35 14.12
CA ASP A 100 -25.65 -19.07 14.66
C ASP A 100 -26.21 -18.86 16.08
N PHE A 101 -25.73 -17.84 16.79
CA PHE A 101 -26.22 -17.52 18.13
C PHE A 101 -27.68 -17.03 18.09
N GLU A 102 -28.54 -17.55 18.97
CA GLU A 102 -29.91 -17.05 19.15
C GLU A 102 -29.89 -15.61 19.65
N CYS A 103 -29.00 -15.31 20.60
CA CYS A 103 -28.87 -13.98 21.17
C CYS A 103 -27.42 -13.64 21.53
N ILE A 104 -27.00 -12.43 21.15
CA ILE A 104 -25.72 -11.80 21.54
C ILE A 104 -26.01 -10.72 22.59
N HIS A 105 -25.53 -10.94 23.81
CA HIS A 105 -25.65 -10.01 24.93
C HIS A 105 -24.44 -9.06 25.00
N LEU A 106 -24.71 -7.76 24.88
CA LEU A 106 -23.77 -6.65 24.96
C LEU A 106 -24.13 -5.73 26.13
N PRO A 107 -23.90 -6.13 27.38
CA PRO A 107 -24.19 -5.30 28.55
C PRO A 107 -23.17 -4.16 28.69
N ILE A 108 -23.37 -3.09 27.91
CA ILE A 108 -22.53 -1.88 27.90
C ILE A 108 -23.08 -0.84 28.89
N ARG A 109 -22.24 -0.36 29.80
CA ARG A 109 -22.47 0.85 30.59
C ARG A 109 -21.62 2.00 30.06
N LEU A 110 -22.25 3.16 29.91
CA LEU A 110 -21.60 4.43 29.62
C LEU A 110 -21.37 5.18 30.94
N ASN A 111 -20.44 6.13 30.94
CA ASN A 111 -20.24 7.03 32.09
C ASN A 111 -21.50 7.88 32.39
N SER A 112 -22.37 8.07 31.39
CA SER A 112 -23.63 8.80 31.48
C SER A 112 -24.86 7.95 31.81
N GLY A 113 -24.75 6.60 31.88
CA GLY A 113 -25.89 5.71 32.12
C GLY A 113 -25.80 4.36 31.40
N GLN A 114 -26.90 3.62 31.31
CA GLN A 114 -26.98 2.44 30.43
C GLN A 114 -27.15 2.87 28.98
N ILE A 115 -26.54 2.13 28.05
CA ILE A 115 -26.80 2.34 26.62
C ILE A 115 -28.29 2.10 26.33
N THR A 116 -28.90 2.90 25.46
CA THR A 116 -30.27 2.67 24.98
C THR A 116 -30.24 1.87 23.66
N ASN A 117 -31.36 1.23 23.30
CA ASN A 117 -31.45 0.52 22.03
C ASN A 117 -31.22 1.44 20.82
N ALA A 118 -31.68 2.70 20.88
CA ALA A 118 -31.44 3.70 19.83
C ALA A 118 -29.93 3.98 19.64
N MET A 119 -29.18 4.15 20.72
CA MET A 119 -27.72 4.34 20.64
C MET A 119 -26.99 3.12 20.10
N LEU A 120 -27.49 1.91 20.36
CA LEU A 120 -26.94 0.69 19.77
C LEU A 120 -27.18 0.66 18.25
N GLU A 121 -28.38 1.03 17.80
CA GLU A 121 -28.71 1.11 16.38
C GLU A 121 -27.83 2.15 15.66
N ASP A 122 -27.62 3.32 16.26
CA ASP A 122 -26.72 4.35 15.73
C ASP A 122 -25.27 3.83 15.62
N LEU A 123 -24.76 3.14 16.67
CA LEU A 123 -23.44 2.53 16.64
C LEU A 123 -23.31 1.44 15.57
N LEU A 124 -24.37 0.67 15.32
CA LEU A 124 -24.40 -0.32 14.25
C LEU A 124 -24.41 0.34 12.87
N GLN A 125 -25.06 1.49 12.70
CA GLN A 125 -25.09 2.23 11.44
C GLN A 125 -23.78 2.98 11.14
N GLU A 126 -23.09 3.49 12.16
CA GLU A 126 -21.85 4.25 11.96
C GLU A 126 -20.59 3.37 11.88
N ASN A 127 -20.62 2.15 12.42
CA ASN A 127 -19.42 1.32 12.54
C ASN A 127 -19.38 0.19 11.50
N GLU A 128 -18.67 0.43 10.39
CA GLU A 128 -18.48 -0.56 9.31
C GLU A 128 -17.95 -1.91 9.82
N ALA A 129 -17.00 -1.91 10.78
CA ALA A 129 -16.43 -3.14 11.29
C ALA A 129 -17.44 -4.00 12.06
N LEU A 130 -18.39 -3.38 12.77
CA LEU A 130 -19.50 -4.08 13.39
C LEU A 130 -20.51 -4.58 12.35
N GLN A 131 -20.78 -3.82 11.30
CA GLN A 131 -21.65 -4.25 10.19
C GLN A 131 -21.09 -5.49 9.50
N PHE A 132 -19.80 -5.51 9.16
CA PHE A 132 -19.14 -6.69 8.62
C PHE A 132 -19.15 -7.87 9.61
N ALA A 133 -18.90 -7.61 10.90
CA ALA A 133 -18.90 -8.66 11.91
C ALA A 133 -20.30 -9.27 12.16
N LEU A 134 -21.37 -8.52 11.89
CA LEU A 134 -22.77 -8.91 12.06
C LEU A 134 -23.49 -9.22 10.74
N GLU A 135 -22.75 -9.26 9.63
CA GLU A 135 -23.31 -9.58 8.32
C GLU A 135 -24.01 -10.95 8.36
N ASN A 136 -25.21 -11.03 7.78
CA ASN A 136 -26.06 -12.22 7.76
C ASN A 136 -26.36 -12.81 9.15
N TYR A 137 -26.37 -11.98 10.21
CA TYR A 137 -26.84 -12.37 11.53
C TYR A 137 -28.36 -12.20 11.62
N SER A 138 -29.07 -13.28 11.95
CA SER A 138 -30.54 -13.27 12.09
C SER A 138 -31.02 -13.39 13.55
N GLY A 139 -30.10 -13.42 14.51
CA GLY A 139 -30.44 -13.52 15.93
C GLY A 139 -30.64 -12.17 16.60
N GLN A 140 -30.97 -12.18 17.90
CA GLN A 140 -31.24 -10.98 18.67
C GLN A 140 -29.95 -10.39 19.26
N ILE A 141 -29.79 -9.06 19.21
CA ILE A 141 -28.76 -8.36 19.98
C ILE A 141 -29.44 -7.71 21.18
N SER A 142 -28.96 -8.02 22.39
CA SER A 142 -29.53 -7.50 23.62
C SER A 142 -28.49 -6.72 24.41
N ILE A 143 -28.84 -5.49 24.80
CA ILE A 143 -28.03 -4.66 25.71
C ILE A 143 -28.18 -5.06 27.18
N HIS A 144 -29.09 -5.99 27.47
CA HIS A 144 -29.41 -6.42 28.82
C HIS A 144 -28.65 -7.71 29.18
N GLN A 145 -28.28 -7.83 30.45
CA GLN A 145 -27.70 -9.06 30.99
C GLN A 145 -28.77 -10.15 31.08
N PRO A 146 -28.42 -11.43 30.83
CA PRO A 146 -29.29 -12.55 31.13
C PRO A 146 -29.61 -12.57 32.63
N ALA A 147 -30.83 -13.00 32.97
CA ALA A 147 -31.36 -13.00 34.33
C ALA A 147 -30.75 -14.12 35.22
N HIS A 148 -29.42 -14.23 35.27
CA HIS A 148 -28.72 -15.20 36.09
C HIS A 148 -27.67 -14.59 37.01
N LYS A 149 -27.58 -15.13 38.23
CA LYS A 149 -26.69 -14.62 39.30
C LYS A 149 -25.22 -14.52 38.90
N ILE A 150 -24.74 -15.42 38.03
CA ILE A 150 -23.35 -15.41 37.52
C ILE A 150 -23.04 -14.16 36.68
N PHE A 151 -24.04 -13.53 36.05
CA PHE A 151 -23.84 -12.37 35.19
C PHE A 151 -24.04 -11.02 35.92
N TYR A 152 -24.63 -11.04 37.12
CA TYR A 152 -24.82 -9.85 37.96
C TYR A 152 -23.63 -9.52 38.88
N SER A 153 -22.64 -10.41 38.99
CA SER A 153 -21.44 -10.18 39.81
C SER A 153 -20.44 -9.24 39.13
N GLY A 154 -20.66 -7.92 39.25
CA GLY A 154 -19.64 -6.85 39.14
C GLY A 154 -18.85 -6.68 37.83
N LEU A 155 -19.00 -7.53 36.83
CA LEU A 155 -18.19 -7.60 35.60
C LEU A 155 -18.83 -6.83 34.43
N GLN A 156 -19.37 -5.64 34.69
CA GLN A 156 -19.98 -4.83 33.63
C GLN A 156 -18.92 -4.17 32.76
N PHE A 157 -19.18 -4.18 31.46
CA PHE A 157 -18.36 -3.52 30.46
C PHE A 157 -18.65 -2.03 30.48
N GLN A 158 -17.63 -1.24 30.80
CA GLN A 158 -17.72 0.22 30.81
C GLN A 158 -17.06 0.75 29.54
N LEU A 159 -17.87 1.30 28.63
CA LEU A 159 -17.40 1.92 27.39
C LEU A 159 -17.30 3.42 27.62
N THR A 160 -16.08 3.96 27.54
CA THR A 160 -15.84 5.40 27.59
C THR A 160 -15.93 5.94 26.16
N LEU A 161 -17.06 6.55 25.80
CA LEU A 161 -17.34 7.08 24.46
C LEU A 161 -16.69 8.43 24.14
N THR A 162 -15.89 9.02 25.05
CA THR A 162 -15.21 10.28 24.75
C THR A 162 -14.08 10.01 23.75
N SER A 163 -14.39 10.05 22.45
CA SER A 163 -13.38 10.14 21.41
C SER A 163 -12.74 11.52 21.54
N VAL A 164 -11.45 11.51 21.87
CA VAL A 164 -10.64 12.70 22.04
C VAL A 164 -10.12 13.14 20.67
N GLN A 165 -10.08 12.23 19.70
CA GLN A 165 -9.73 12.52 18.33
C GLN A 165 -10.92 13.13 17.57
N SER A 166 -10.76 14.37 17.12
CA SER A 166 -11.72 15.03 16.24
C SER A 166 -11.69 14.41 14.83
N LYS A 167 -12.85 14.32 14.18
CA LYS A 167 -12.96 13.97 12.75
C LYS A 167 -12.67 15.18 11.84
N GLU A 168 -12.82 16.39 12.37
CA GLU A 168 -12.61 17.64 11.64
C GLU A 168 -11.44 18.44 12.22
N PRO A 169 -10.76 19.28 11.40
CA PRO A 169 -9.72 20.18 11.87
C PRO A 169 -10.24 21.11 12.98
N LEU A 170 -9.44 21.28 14.02
CA LEU A 170 -9.76 22.16 15.14
C LEU A 170 -9.28 23.58 14.86
N ASP A 171 -9.97 24.59 15.40
CA ASP A 171 -9.45 25.96 15.44
C ASP A 171 -8.42 26.08 16.58
N ALA A 172 -7.27 25.45 16.36
CA ALA A 172 -6.24 25.27 17.37
C ALA A 172 -4.84 25.14 16.74
N LEU A 173 -3.81 25.12 17.59
CA LEU A 173 -2.41 25.05 17.17
C LEU A 173 -2.16 23.91 16.18
N THR A 174 -1.47 24.18 15.08
CA THR A 174 -1.03 23.12 14.15
C THR A 174 0.42 22.75 14.39
N VAL A 175 0.66 21.47 14.63
CA VAL A 175 1.95 20.87 14.93
C VAL A 175 2.32 19.92 13.79
N PHE A 176 3.47 20.15 13.19
CA PHE A 176 4.02 19.36 12.10
C PHE A 176 5.12 18.44 12.62
N THR A 177 4.99 17.15 12.36
CA THR A 177 5.98 16.14 12.75
C THR A 177 6.61 15.49 11.53
N HIS A 178 7.91 15.28 11.59
CA HIS A 178 8.66 14.57 10.56
C HIS A 178 9.86 13.87 11.20
N ALA A 179 10.34 12.78 10.60
CA ALA A 179 11.57 12.16 11.03
C ALA A 179 12.41 11.66 9.85
N SER A 180 13.72 11.60 10.06
CA SER A 180 14.65 11.12 9.06
C SER A 180 15.46 9.97 9.62
N GLY A 181 15.34 8.81 8.99
CA GLY A 181 16.17 7.64 9.32
C GLY A 181 17.64 7.82 8.98
N ARG A 182 18.01 8.85 8.21
CA ARG A 182 19.40 9.13 7.83
C ARG A 182 20.13 10.01 8.84
N SER A 183 19.42 10.93 9.47
CA SER A 183 19.97 11.78 10.53
C SER A 183 19.61 11.26 11.92
N HIS A 184 18.79 10.20 12.01
CA HIS A 184 18.17 9.73 13.26
C HIS A 184 17.40 10.83 14.00
N LYS A 185 16.99 11.89 13.31
CA LYS A 185 16.28 13.01 13.93
C LYS A 185 14.79 12.81 13.85
N SER A 186 14.16 13.05 14.98
CA SER A 186 12.73 13.16 15.16
C SER A 186 12.42 14.64 15.41
N VAL A 187 11.59 15.22 14.55
CA VAL A 187 11.36 16.66 14.49
C VAL A 187 9.89 16.97 14.70
N MET A 188 9.66 18.03 15.46
CA MET A 188 8.36 18.66 15.63
C MET A 188 8.51 20.17 15.44
N THR A 189 7.62 20.78 14.65
CA THR A 189 7.58 22.22 14.44
C THR A 189 6.16 22.73 14.56
N TRP A 190 5.99 23.95 15.05
CA TRP A 190 4.68 24.58 15.15
C TRP A 190 4.84 26.09 15.05
N ARG A 191 3.74 26.77 14.71
CA ARG A 191 3.70 28.22 14.68
C ARG A 191 3.18 28.73 16.00
N ASN A 192 3.99 29.46 16.74
CA ASN A 192 3.61 29.98 18.05
C ASN A 192 2.45 30.98 17.89
N PRO A 193 1.31 30.78 18.59
CA PRO A 193 0.14 31.63 18.41
C PRO A 193 0.37 33.08 18.90
N HIS A 194 1.25 33.28 19.88
CA HIS A 194 1.52 34.60 20.47
C HIS A 194 2.54 35.41 19.67
N THR A 195 3.62 34.76 19.22
CA THR A 195 4.72 35.46 18.52
C THR A 195 4.63 35.36 17.00
N GLN A 196 3.75 34.50 16.47
CA GLN A 196 3.62 34.17 15.05
C GLN A 196 4.90 33.61 14.40
N GLN A 197 5.93 33.33 15.20
CA GLN A 197 7.19 32.73 14.78
C GLN A 197 7.12 31.20 14.81
N TRP A 198 8.03 30.55 14.08
CA TRP A 198 8.15 29.11 14.04
C TRP A 198 9.06 28.62 15.17
N ASP A 199 8.51 27.76 16.01
CA ASP A 199 9.27 27.03 17.03
C ASP A 199 9.53 25.60 16.55
N SER A 200 10.63 25.01 17.02
CA SER A 200 11.02 23.66 16.67
C SER A 200 11.59 22.89 17.85
N ASP A 201 11.36 21.58 17.86
CA ASP A 201 11.88 20.62 18.80
C ASP A 201 12.47 19.44 18.01
N VAL A 202 13.77 19.22 18.16
CA VAL A 202 14.55 18.22 17.42
C VAL A 202 15.25 17.31 18.41
N VAL A 203 14.95 16.02 18.33
CA VAL A 203 15.52 14.99 19.21
C VAL A 203 16.10 13.87 18.36
N GLU A 204 17.31 13.43 18.68
CA GLU A 204 17.90 12.24 18.06
C GLU A 204 17.30 10.98 18.69
N VAL A 205 16.83 10.06 17.86
CA VAL A 205 16.14 8.83 18.23
C VAL A 205 16.82 7.68 17.50
N GLU A 206 17.43 6.78 18.26
CA GLU A 206 18.00 5.54 17.73
C GLU A 206 16.87 4.59 17.29
N GLY A 207 17.03 3.98 16.12
CA GLY A 207 16.09 2.99 15.59
C GLY A 207 15.67 3.25 14.15
N SER A 208 14.58 2.60 13.75
CA SER A 208 14.04 2.71 12.38
C SER A 208 13.37 4.08 12.16
N PRO A 209 13.21 4.52 10.89
CA PRO A 209 12.45 5.73 10.57
C PRO A 209 11.06 5.75 11.22
N GLN A 210 10.39 4.59 11.29
CA GLN A 210 9.07 4.44 11.91
C GLN A 210 9.08 4.74 13.42
N VAL A 211 10.15 4.34 14.11
CA VAL A 211 10.33 4.63 15.55
C VAL A 211 10.55 6.12 15.75
N ALA A 212 11.35 6.77 14.90
CA ALA A 212 11.60 8.20 14.98
C ALA A 212 10.36 9.05 14.64
N GLU A 213 9.56 8.64 13.66
CA GLU A 213 8.26 9.26 13.33
C GLU A 213 7.26 9.13 14.49
N LEU A 214 7.15 7.92 15.04
CA LEU A 214 6.24 7.67 16.17
C LEU A 214 6.68 8.44 17.42
N ALA A 215 7.99 8.53 17.67
CA ALA A 215 8.54 9.32 18.76
C ALA A 215 8.20 10.81 18.62
N ALA A 216 8.17 11.36 17.40
CA ALA A 216 7.79 12.76 17.18
C ALA A 216 6.35 13.02 17.63
N VAL A 217 5.45 12.13 17.27
CA VAL A 217 4.03 12.23 17.64
C VAL A 217 3.81 12.03 19.13
N VAL A 218 4.48 11.05 19.74
CA VAL A 218 4.41 10.85 21.19
C VAL A 218 4.86 12.11 21.92
N ARG A 219 5.97 12.74 21.50
CA ARG A 219 6.43 14.01 22.08
C ARG A 219 5.44 15.15 21.86
N ALA A 220 4.79 15.24 20.70
CA ALA A 220 3.74 16.23 20.47
C ALA A 220 2.59 16.10 21.47
N LEU A 221 2.12 14.87 21.71
CA LEU A 221 1.07 14.59 22.67
C LEU A 221 1.49 14.81 24.14
N GLU A 222 2.77 14.64 24.46
CA GLU A 222 3.32 14.98 25.79
C GLU A 222 3.41 16.49 26.02
N ARG A 223 3.80 17.24 24.99
CA ARG A 223 4.07 18.67 25.10
C ARG A 223 2.79 19.51 25.11
N PHE A 224 1.81 19.16 24.27
CA PHE A 224 0.59 19.96 24.10
C PHE A 224 -0.59 19.30 24.81
N SER A 225 -0.93 19.81 25.99
CA SER A 225 -2.13 19.38 26.74
C SER A 225 -3.43 20.04 26.25
N GLU A 226 -3.31 21.20 25.58
CA GLU A 226 -4.41 21.94 24.94
C GLU A 226 -4.82 21.33 23.59
N PRO A 227 -5.99 21.70 23.04
CA PRO A 227 -6.39 21.25 21.71
C PRO A 227 -5.35 21.58 20.64
N PHE A 228 -5.07 20.65 19.72
CA PHE A 228 -4.14 20.89 18.62
C PHE A 228 -4.42 19.99 17.42
N ASN A 229 -3.92 20.40 16.26
CA ASN A 229 -3.92 19.66 15.00
C ASN A 229 -2.54 19.05 14.77
N LEU A 230 -2.45 17.74 14.67
CA LEU A 230 -1.24 17.00 14.33
C LEU A 230 -1.19 16.74 12.82
N VAL A 231 -0.12 17.19 12.18
CA VAL A 231 0.14 16.97 10.76
C VAL A 231 1.41 16.16 10.60
N THR A 232 1.29 15.00 9.96
CA THR A 232 2.44 14.13 9.66
C THR A 232 2.43 13.74 8.19
N ASP A 233 3.61 13.51 7.62
CA ASP A 233 3.76 12.93 6.29
C ASP A 233 3.95 11.40 6.32
N SER A 234 3.95 10.81 7.52
CA SER A 234 3.99 9.37 7.72
C SER A 234 2.59 8.78 7.74
N ALA A 235 2.18 8.17 6.62
CA ALA A 235 0.93 7.41 6.53
C ALA A 235 0.84 6.31 7.60
N TYR A 236 1.98 5.71 7.96
CA TYR A 236 2.07 4.72 9.02
C TYR A 236 1.65 5.32 10.37
N VAL A 237 2.26 6.42 10.78
CA VAL A 237 1.97 7.03 12.09
C VAL A 237 0.57 7.64 12.12
N ALA A 238 0.14 8.33 11.05
CA ALA A 238 -1.23 8.82 10.95
C ALA A 238 -2.24 7.69 11.14
N GLY A 239 -2.02 6.55 10.47
CA GLY A 239 -2.84 5.35 10.62
C GLY A 239 -2.81 4.77 12.03
N VAL A 240 -1.64 4.66 12.66
CA VAL A 240 -1.50 4.14 14.03
C VAL A 240 -2.25 5.03 15.02
N VAL A 241 -2.04 6.35 14.96
CA VAL A 241 -2.67 7.30 15.89
C VAL A 241 -4.18 7.30 15.71
N SER A 242 -4.67 7.25 14.46
CA SER A 242 -6.11 7.18 14.17
C SER A 242 -6.84 5.98 14.78
N ARG A 243 -6.10 4.90 15.08
CA ARG A 243 -6.64 3.68 15.69
C ARG A 243 -6.26 3.51 17.15
N ALA A 244 -5.42 4.38 17.69
CA ALA A 244 -4.81 4.20 19.01
C ALA A 244 -5.83 4.29 20.15
N GLU A 245 -6.91 5.07 20.02
CA GLU A 245 -7.97 5.19 21.03
C GLU A 245 -8.60 3.83 21.40
N ASN A 246 -8.74 2.94 20.41
CA ASN A 246 -9.41 1.65 20.57
C ASN A 246 -8.46 0.45 20.38
N ALA A 247 -7.14 0.70 20.32
CA ALA A 247 -6.16 -0.34 20.06
C ALA A 247 -5.84 -1.16 21.31
N ILE A 248 -5.85 -2.49 21.17
CA ILE A 248 -5.27 -3.42 22.16
C ILE A 248 -3.91 -3.83 21.61
N LEU A 249 -2.83 -3.44 22.30
CA LEU A 249 -1.48 -3.81 21.91
C LEU A 249 -1.23 -5.30 22.23
N GLN A 250 -0.81 -6.06 21.22
CA GLN A 250 -0.26 -7.40 21.42
C GLN A 250 1.24 -7.28 21.73
N GLU A 251 1.81 -8.28 22.40
CA GLU A 251 3.26 -8.34 22.63
C GLU A 251 3.99 -8.36 21.28
N VAL A 252 4.88 -7.39 21.04
CA VAL A 252 5.64 -7.26 19.79
C VAL A 252 7.12 -7.58 20.05
N SER A 253 7.78 -8.16 19.05
CA SER A 253 9.21 -8.51 19.12
C SER A 253 10.15 -7.29 19.21
N ASN A 254 9.70 -6.10 18.81
CA ASN A 254 10.46 -4.85 18.90
C ASN A 254 10.05 -4.06 20.15
N ILE A 255 10.92 -4.12 21.17
CA ILE A 255 10.68 -3.53 22.50
C ILE A 255 10.53 -2.00 22.40
N ALA A 256 11.40 -1.31 21.66
CA ALA A 256 11.38 0.15 21.53
C ALA A 256 10.07 0.67 20.90
N LEU A 257 9.59 -0.04 19.87
CA LEU A 257 8.34 0.31 19.21
C LEU A 257 7.14 0.00 20.13
N PHE A 258 7.17 -1.12 20.85
CA PHE A 258 6.14 -1.47 21.83
C PHE A 258 6.05 -0.45 22.98
N GLU A 259 7.18 0.04 23.49
CA GLU A 259 7.24 1.08 24.52
C GLU A 259 6.61 2.39 24.03
N LEU A 260 6.97 2.85 22.83
CA LEU A 260 6.39 4.06 22.23
C LEU A 260 4.89 3.92 21.98
N LEU A 261 4.44 2.77 21.46
CA LEU A 261 3.01 2.51 21.26
C LEU A 261 2.25 2.45 22.60
N SER A 262 2.83 1.80 23.61
CA SER A 262 2.23 1.74 24.95
C SER A 262 2.09 3.14 25.55
N LYS A 263 3.12 3.98 25.36
CA LYS A 263 3.12 5.38 25.78
C LYS A 263 2.08 6.20 25.03
N LEU A 264 1.97 6.03 23.70
CA LEU A 264 0.96 6.68 22.86
C LEU A 264 -0.46 6.36 23.34
N VAL A 265 -0.79 5.07 23.49
CA VAL A 265 -2.12 4.63 23.95
C VAL A 265 -2.43 5.16 25.35
N LYS A 266 -1.42 5.18 26.24
CA LYS A 266 -1.57 5.78 27.58
C LYS A 266 -1.84 7.27 27.53
N LEU A 267 -1.12 8.03 26.70
CA LEU A 267 -1.30 9.48 26.56
C LEU A 267 -2.69 9.82 26.03
N ILE A 268 -3.11 9.13 24.96
CA ILE A 268 -4.43 9.34 24.35
C ILE A 268 -5.56 8.98 25.33
N SER A 269 -5.45 7.84 26.02
CA SER A 269 -6.49 7.40 26.98
C SER A 269 -6.66 8.33 28.20
N HIS A 270 -5.63 9.09 28.57
CA HIS A 270 -5.69 10.04 29.70
C HIS A 270 -5.93 11.49 29.25
N ARG A 271 -5.99 11.73 27.94
CA ARG A 271 -6.17 13.07 27.38
C ARG A 271 -7.63 13.51 27.54
N LYS A 272 -7.83 14.76 27.93
CA LYS A 272 -9.17 15.36 28.09
C LYS A 272 -9.56 16.31 26.96
N GLN A 273 -8.56 16.92 26.30
CA GLN A 273 -8.75 17.93 25.27
C GLN A 273 -8.64 17.32 23.88
N PRO A 274 -9.46 17.74 22.90
CA PRO A 274 -9.47 17.10 21.60
C PRO A 274 -8.17 17.31 20.83
N PHE A 275 -7.88 16.43 19.87
CA PHE A 275 -6.82 16.64 18.89
C PHE A 275 -7.27 16.12 17.52
N TYR A 276 -6.77 16.71 16.44
CA TYR A 276 -7.04 16.25 15.08
C TYR A 276 -5.76 15.67 14.48
N VAL A 277 -5.88 14.65 13.63
CA VAL A 277 -4.72 14.04 12.94
C VAL A 277 -4.95 14.11 11.44
N MET A 278 -3.96 14.65 10.73
CA MET A 278 -3.95 14.75 9.28
C MET A 278 -2.69 14.12 8.71
N HIS A 279 -2.88 13.32 7.66
CA HIS A 279 -1.79 12.85 6.82
C HIS A 279 -1.61 13.77 5.62
N THR A 280 -0.37 14.16 5.33
CA THR A 280 -0.01 14.93 4.13
C THR A 280 0.95 14.16 3.27
N ARG A 281 0.94 14.40 1.95
CA ARG A 281 1.98 13.83 1.09
C ARG A 281 3.28 14.60 1.29
N SER A 282 4.36 13.87 1.52
CA SER A 282 5.72 14.41 1.46
C SER A 282 5.98 15.08 0.10
N HIS A 283 6.78 16.14 0.08
CA HIS A 283 7.22 16.82 -1.15
C HIS A 283 6.09 17.34 -2.06
N THR A 284 5.03 17.88 -1.48
CA THR A 284 3.98 18.56 -2.24
C THR A 284 4.37 20.01 -2.56
N ASP A 285 4.26 20.39 -3.83
CA ASP A 285 4.48 21.77 -4.32
C ASP A 285 3.25 22.67 -4.16
N LEU A 286 2.23 22.19 -3.45
CA LEU A 286 0.99 22.91 -3.26
C LEU A 286 1.20 24.09 -2.29
N PRO A 287 0.72 25.30 -2.63
CA PRO A 287 0.83 26.44 -1.73
C PRO A 287 -0.12 26.27 -0.53
N GLY A 288 0.33 26.64 0.66
CA GLY A 288 -0.50 26.66 1.87
C GLY A 288 0.30 26.55 3.17
N ALA A 289 -0.33 26.92 4.28
CA ALA A 289 0.28 26.85 5.62
C ALA A 289 0.72 25.42 5.99
N ILE A 290 -0.02 24.42 5.50
CA ILE A 290 0.26 23.01 5.71
C ILE A 290 1.54 22.56 4.99
N ALA A 291 1.67 22.91 3.70
CA ALA A 291 2.85 22.58 2.91
C ALA A 291 4.10 23.30 3.43
N GLU A 292 3.95 24.56 3.87
CA GLU A 292 5.04 25.32 4.49
C GLU A 292 5.54 24.68 5.80
N GLY A 293 4.62 24.32 6.70
CA GLY A 293 4.98 23.65 7.96
C GLY A 293 5.67 22.30 7.73
N ASN A 294 5.17 21.50 6.77
CA ASN A 294 5.78 20.23 6.43
C ASN A 294 7.19 20.38 5.85
N ARG A 295 7.42 21.37 4.95
CA ARG A 295 8.75 21.66 4.40
C ARG A 295 9.76 22.07 5.48
N ARG A 296 9.31 22.80 6.51
CA ARG A 296 10.17 23.20 7.63
C ARG A 296 10.56 22.01 8.51
N ALA A 297 9.59 21.17 8.87
CA ALA A 297 9.87 19.94 9.61
C ALA A 297 10.85 19.03 8.84
N TYR A 298 10.67 18.91 7.51
CA TYR A 298 11.60 18.22 6.62
C TYR A 298 13.02 18.80 6.66
N ALA A 299 13.16 20.12 6.49
CA ALA A 299 14.45 20.79 6.47
C ALA A 299 15.23 20.60 7.78
N LEU A 300 14.56 20.58 8.92
CA LEU A 300 15.18 20.38 10.24
C LEU A 300 15.55 18.92 10.52
N ALA A 301 14.85 17.96 9.89
CA ALA A 301 15.21 16.55 9.99
C ALA A 301 16.35 16.19 9.03
N ALA A 302 16.67 17.04 8.06
CA ALA A 302 17.83 16.85 7.21
C ALA A 302 19.14 16.89 8.05
N PRO A 303 20.13 16.03 7.76
CA PRO A 303 21.43 16.08 8.43
C PRO A 303 22.09 17.45 8.22
N VAL A 304 22.78 17.95 9.25
CA VAL A 304 23.26 19.36 9.42
C VAL A 304 24.35 19.78 8.42
N GLU A 305 24.78 18.91 7.51
CA GLU A 305 25.80 19.20 6.49
C GLU A 305 25.26 19.39 5.07
N VAL A 306 24.04 19.92 4.89
CA VAL A 306 23.53 20.15 3.53
C VAL A 306 22.87 21.52 3.42
N ALA A 307 23.72 22.50 3.12
CA ALA A 307 23.33 23.62 2.24
C ALA A 307 22.64 23.06 0.98
N PRO A 308 21.74 23.79 0.30
CA PRO A 308 20.89 23.20 -0.73
C PRO A 308 21.71 22.67 -1.93
N LEU A 309 21.86 21.33 -1.97
CA LEU A 309 22.40 20.41 -3.00
C LEU A 309 23.95 20.36 -3.17
N PRO A 310 24.62 19.16 -3.18
CA PRO A 310 24.19 17.87 -3.72
C PRO A 310 24.67 16.61 -2.92
N ASN A 311 23.98 16.20 -1.84
CA ASN A 311 24.33 14.94 -1.15
C ASN A 311 23.84 13.68 -1.91
N ILE A 312 22.81 13.82 -2.75
CA ILE A 312 22.25 12.73 -3.55
C ILE A 312 23.24 12.25 -4.62
N PHE A 313 24.04 13.15 -5.20
CA PHE A 313 25.02 12.82 -6.23
C PHE A 313 26.20 12.04 -5.65
N GLU A 314 26.73 12.46 -4.49
CA GLU A 314 27.79 11.71 -3.79
C GLU A 314 27.29 10.37 -3.26
N GLN A 315 26.04 10.28 -2.76
CA GLN A 315 25.43 9.00 -2.39
C GLN A 315 25.27 8.05 -3.58
N ALA A 316 24.84 8.58 -4.74
CA ALA A 316 24.75 7.80 -5.96
C ALA A 316 26.14 7.32 -6.43
N LYS A 317 27.18 8.15 -6.25
CA LYS A 317 28.57 7.80 -6.56
C LYS A 317 29.09 6.68 -5.65
N ILE A 318 28.84 6.75 -4.35
CA ILE A 318 29.20 5.69 -3.39
C ILE A 318 28.42 4.40 -3.68
N SER A 319 27.11 4.50 -3.93
CA SER A 319 26.27 3.34 -4.28
C SER A 319 26.73 2.68 -5.58
N HIS A 320 27.12 3.48 -6.58
CA HIS A 320 27.70 2.99 -7.82
C HIS A 320 29.09 2.38 -7.63
N GLN A 321 29.94 2.94 -6.75
CA GLN A 321 31.24 2.35 -6.41
C GLN A 321 31.11 0.99 -5.71
N LEU A 322 30.05 0.79 -4.91
CA LEU A 322 29.81 -0.46 -4.19
C LEU A 322 29.09 -1.52 -5.05
N HIS A 323 28.17 -1.10 -5.93
CA HIS A 323 27.23 -2.00 -6.60
C HIS A 323 27.26 -1.92 -8.13
N HIS A 324 28.04 -1.01 -8.72
CA HIS A 324 28.17 -0.82 -10.17
C HIS A 324 26.84 -0.70 -10.92
N GLN A 325 25.88 0.02 -10.31
CA GLN A 325 24.52 0.21 -10.85
C GLN A 325 24.52 0.98 -12.18
N ASN A 326 23.65 0.62 -13.13
CA ASN A 326 23.56 1.33 -14.40
C ASN A 326 22.88 2.72 -14.27
N ALA A 327 23.07 3.59 -15.28
CA ALA A 327 22.55 4.96 -15.23
C ALA A 327 21.01 5.05 -15.02
N PRO A 328 20.16 4.22 -15.67
CA PRO A 328 18.72 4.18 -15.36
C PRO A 328 18.43 3.80 -13.90
N GLY A 329 19.18 2.85 -13.33
CA GLY A 329 19.08 2.44 -11.93
C GLY A 329 19.42 3.57 -10.95
N LEU A 330 20.44 4.38 -11.26
CA LEU A 330 20.78 5.57 -10.49
C LEU A 330 19.73 6.68 -10.62
N VAL A 331 19.17 6.90 -11.81
CA VAL A 331 18.06 7.85 -12.03
C VAL A 331 16.84 7.44 -11.20
N GLY A 332 16.48 6.16 -11.22
CA GLY A 332 15.32 5.65 -10.47
C GLY A 332 15.51 5.67 -8.95
N SER A 333 16.72 5.40 -8.47
CA SER A 333 17.00 5.24 -7.02
C SER A 333 17.37 6.55 -6.33
N PHE A 334 17.95 7.50 -7.07
CA PHE A 334 18.46 8.76 -6.52
C PHE A 334 17.84 9.99 -7.19
N HIS A 335 16.88 9.83 -8.10
CA HIS A 335 16.23 10.96 -8.81
C HIS A 335 17.22 11.91 -9.49
N LEU A 336 18.39 11.41 -9.91
CA LEU A 336 19.38 12.18 -10.65
C LEU A 336 18.91 12.46 -12.08
N THR A 337 19.42 13.54 -12.68
CA THR A 337 19.28 13.70 -14.13
C THR A 337 20.02 12.58 -14.86
N ARG A 338 19.53 12.25 -16.06
CA ARG A 338 20.13 11.17 -16.86
C ARG A 338 21.60 11.43 -17.19
N ASP A 339 21.99 12.69 -17.34
CA ASP A 339 23.37 13.08 -17.64
C ASP A 339 24.27 13.00 -16.41
N GLN A 340 23.78 13.36 -15.23
CA GLN A 340 24.48 13.15 -13.95
C GLN A 340 24.72 11.66 -13.69
N ALA A 341 23.70 10.81 -13.88
CA ALA A 341 23.85 9.37 -13.71
C ALA A 341 24.84 8.74 -14.70
N LYS A 342 24.84 9.21 -15.96
CA LYS A 342 25.85 8.79 -16.96
C LYS A 342 27.26 9.23 -16.57
N ALA A 343 27.43 10.43 -16.03
CA ALA A 343 28.73 10.92 -15.59
C ALA A 343 29.31 10.07 -14.45
N ILE A 344 28.48 9.64 -13.49
CA ILE A 344 28.89 8.73 -12.41
C ILE A 344 29.38 7.39 -12.96
N VAL A 345 28.62 6.78 -13.88
CA VAL A 345 28.99 5.49 -14.50
C VAL A 345 30.25 5.62 -15.34
N ALA A 346 30.39 6.70 -16.11
CA ALA A 346 31.54 6.96 -16.97
C ALA A 346 32.84 7.19 -16.18
N ALA A 347 32.74 7.77 -14.98
CA ALA A 347 33.86 8.02 -14.09
C ALA A 347 34.33 6.77 -13.33
N CYS A 348 33.61 5.64 -13.37
CA CYS A 348 33.98 4.41 -12.67
C CYS A 348 35.01 3.59 -13.49
N PRO A 349 36.23 3.35 -12.99
CA PRO A 349 37.26 2.62 -13.75
C PRO A 349 36.86 1.19 -14.10
N HIS A 350 36.12 0.53 -13.22
CA HIS A 350 35.67 -0.85 -13.39
C HIS A 350 34.56 -0.95 -14.46
N CYS A 351 33.59 -0.03 -14.43
CA CYS A 351 32.55 0.04 -15.46
C CYS A 351 33.08 0.56 -16.80
N HIS A 352 34.17 1.35 -16.78
CA HIS A 352 34.86 1.81 -17.99
C HIS A 352 35.57 0.64 -18.71
N GLN A 353 36.19 -0.29 -17.97
CA GLN A 353 36.84 -1.48 -18.53
C GLN A 353 35.83 -2.50 -19.10
N HIS A 354 34.63 -2.58 -18.52
CA HIS A 354 33.51 -3.38 -19.04
C HIS A 354 32.58 -2.59 -19.97
N SER A 355 32.95 -1.36 -20.33
CA SER A 355 32.27 -0.64 -21.39
C SER A 355 32.54 -1.38 -22.69
N LEU A 356 31.61 -2.26 -23.07
CA LEU A 356 31.46 -2.59 -24.49
C LEU A 356 31.48 -1.24 -25.23
N PRO A 357 32.33 -1.05 -26.25
CA PRO A 357 32.28 0.16 -27.06
C PRO A 357 30.81 0.32 -27.41
N SER A 358 30.21 1.48 -27.07
CA SER A 358 28.76 1.58 -27.09
C SER A 358 28.28 1.07 -28.43
N VAL A 359 27.75 -0.14 -28.46
CA VAL A 359 26.92 -0.58 -29.55
C VAL A 359 25.75 0.32 -29.31
N HIS A 360 25.71 1.45 -30.02
CA HIS A 360 24.60 2.38 -29.97
C HIS A 360 23.36 1.50 -29.98
N ALA A 361 22.65 1.43 -28.85
CA ALA A 361 21.45 0.62 -28.74
C ALA A 361 20.61 1.07 -29.91
N GLY A 362 20.46 0.22 -30.94
CA GLY A 362 20.21 0.66 -32.32
C GLY A 362 19.14 1.73 -32.33
N VAL A 363 19.55 2.98 -32.48
CA VAL A 363 18.65 4.11 -32.28
C VAL A 363 17.79 4.16 -33.52
N ASN A 364 16.58 3.61 -33.41
CA ASN A 364 15.58 3.76 -34.45
C ASN A 364 15.17 5.24 -34.48
N SER A 365 15.81 6.01 -35.34
CA SER A 365 15.68 7.47 -35.43
C SER A 365 14.29 7.83 -35.97
N ARG A 366 13.46 8.39 -35.09
CA ARG A 366 12.12 8.89 -35.41
C ARG A 366 12.18 10.35 -35.86
N GLY A 367 11.20 10.77 -36.65
CA GLY A 367 10.96 12.18 -36.92
C GLY A 367 10.55 12.93 -35.65
N LEU A 368 10.86 14.22 -35.59
CA LEU A 368 10.40 15.14 -34.54
C LEU A 368 9.03 15.76 -34.87
N SER A 369 8.61 15.65 -36.14
CA SER A 369 7.35 16.15 -36.68
C SER A 369 6.74 15.15 -37.68
N SER A 370 5.42 15.29 -37.95
CA SER A 370 4.75 14.45 -38.95
C SER A 370 5.28 14.71 -40.35
N CYS A 371 5.31 13.67 -41.19
CA CYS A 371 5.91 13.71 -42.53
C CYS A 371 7.40 14.10 -42.54
N GLU A 372 8.12 13.91 -41.45
CA GLU A 372 9.57 14.16 -41.43
C GLU A 372 10.35 12.90 -41.80
N VAL A 373 10.05 11.77 -41.15
CA VAL A 373 10.73 10.50 -41.38
C VAL A 373 9.69 9.40 -41.49
N TRP A 374 9.63 8.75 -42.65
CA TRP A 374 8.84 7.54 -42.87
C TRP A 374 9.71 6.30 -42.90
N GLN A 375 9.15 5.17 -42.49
CA GLN A 375 9.71 3.84 -42.73
C GLN A 375 8.83 3.09 -43.71
N THR A 376 9.44 2.49 -44.72
CA THR A 376 8.73 1.67 -45.71
C THR A 376 9.41 0.33 -45.86
N ASP A 377 8.60 -0.72 -45.84
CA ASP A 377 9.04 -2.10 -46.00
C ASP A 377 7.93 -2.95 -46.62
N ILE A 378 8.29 -4.14 -47.09
CA ILE A 378 7.39 -5.09 -47.73
C ILE A 378 7.14 -6.24 -46.76
N THR A 379 5.89 -6.66 -46.65
CA THR A 379 5.53 -7.88 -45.93
C THR A 379 4.61 -8.76 -46.75
N HIS A 380 4.67 -10.06 -46.51
CA HIS A 380 3.86 -11.03 -47.26
C HIS A 380 2.64 -11.48 -46.45
N PHE A 381 1.50 -11.51 -47.11
CA PHE A 381 0.26 -12.11 -46.59
C PHE A 381 -0.33 -13.04 -47.65
N SER A 382 -0.11 -14.35 -47.48
CA SER A 382 -0.37 -15.36 -48.50
C SER A 382 -1.86 -15.47 -48.87
N GLN A 383 -2.76 -15.09 -47.98
CA GLN A 383 -4.20 -15.10 -48.20
C GLN A 383 -4.65 -14.19 -49.35
N PHE A 384 -3.86 -13.16 -49.73
CA PHE A 384 -4.16 -12.28 -50.87
C PHE A 384 -3.75 -12.87 -52.23
N GLY A 385 -3.32 -14.13 -52.27
CA GLY A 385 -3.06 -14.86 -53.51
C GLY A 385 -2.02 -14.16 -54.40
N ARG A 386 -2.45 -13.73 -55.59
CA ARG A 386 -1.56 -13.05 -56.56
C ARG A 386 -1.09 -11.67 -56.07
N GLN A 387 -1.77 -11.05 -55.10
CA GLN A 387 -1.40 -9.76 -54.51
C GLN A 387 -0.82 -9.90 -53.10
N LYS A 388 -0.12 -11.01 -52.83
CA LYS A 388 0.44 -11.31 -51.50
C LYS A 388 1.50 -10.32 -51.00
N TYR A 389 2.02 -9.44 -51.84
CA TYR A 389 3.09 -8.50 -51.50
C TYR A 389 2.48 -7.19 -51.01
N MET A 390 2.46 -6.99 -49.70
CA MET A 390 1.95 -5.76 -49.09
C MET A 390 3.11 -4.79 -48.86
N HIS A 391 3.05 -3.65 -49.52
CA HIS A 391 3.95 -2.54 -49.28
C HIS A 391 3.34 -1.67 -48.18
N VAL A 392 4.12 -1.35 -47.15
CA VAL A 392 3.65 -0.64 -45.95
C VAL A 392 4.55 0.55 -45.67
N SER A 393 3.97 1.74 -45.61
CA SER A 393 4.62 2.98 -45.17
C SER A 393 4.07 3.42 -43.82
N VAL A 394 4.96 3.85 -42.93
CA VAL A 394 4.61 4.33 -41.58
C VAL A 394 5.30 5.65 -41.31
N ASP A 395 4.53 6.66 -40.89
CA ASP A 395 5.10 7.89 -40.30
C ASP A 395 5.62 7.59 -38.90
N THR A 396 6.93 7.76 -38.69
CA THR A 396 7.58 7.42 -37.42
C THR A 396 7.21 8.34 -36.25
N PHE A 397 6.67 9.54 -36.53
CA PHE A 397 6.18 10.47 -35.51
C PHE A 397 4.71 10.21 -35.16
N SER A 398 3.81 10.31 -36.15
CA SER A 398 2.37 10.19 -35.92
C SER A 398 1.90 8.74 -35.76
N GLY A 399 2.68 7.77 -36.24
CA GLY A 399 2.27 6.37 -36.30
C GLY A 399 1.22 6.08 -37.37
N ALA A 400 0.90 7.04 -38.25
CA ALA A 400 -0.02 6.82 -39.36
C ALA A 400 0.54 5.78 -40.34
N VAL A 401 -0.30 4.82 -40.73
CA VAL A 401 0.08 3.68 -41.56
C VAL A 401 -0.71 3.71 -42.86
N PHE A 402 -0.01 3.54 -43.98
CA PHE A 402 -0.62 3.26 -45.27
C PHE A 402 -0.08 1.92 -45.79
N ALA A 403 -0.98 1.05 -46.26
CA ALA A 403 -0.62 -0.25 -46.79
C ALA A 403 -1.40 -0.53 -48.08
N SER A 404 -0.72 -1.10 -49.08
CA SER A 404 -1.34 -1.49 -50.36
C SER A 404 -0.80 -2.83 -50.83
N ALA A 405 -1.69 -3.68 -51.35
CA ALA A 405 -1.36 -5.00 -51.87
C ALA A 405 -0.99 -4.93 -53.36
N HIS A 406 0.12 -5.56 -53.74
CA HIS A 406 0.68 -5.57 -55.10
C HIS A 406 1.04 -6.98 -55.56
N THR A 407 1.19 -7.15 -56.87
CA THR A 407 1.52 -8.43 -57.50
C THR A 407 3.00 -8.80 -57.45
N GLY A 408 3.86 -7.89 -57.01
CA GLY A 408 5.32 -8.09 -56.96
C GLY A 408 6.06 -7.10 -56.06
N GLU A 409 7.38 -7.27 -56.05
CA GLU A 409 8.35 -6.48 -55.26
C GLU A 409 9.29 -5.69 -56.17
N LYS A 410 8.82 -5.29 -57.36
CA LYS A 410 9.63 -4.49 -58.28
C LYS A 410 9.60 -3.02 -57.87
N ALA A 411 10.59 -2.25 -58.33
CA ALA A 411 10.65 -0.81 -58.08
C ALA A 411 9.36 -0.09 -58.51
N GLY A 412 8.81 -0.44 -59.67
CA GLY A 412 7.53 0.09 -60.14
C GLY A 412 6.34 -0.18 -59.21
N ASP A 413 6.33 -1.29 -58.47
CA ASP A 413 5.27 -1.59 -57.49
C ASP A 413 5.42 -0.73 -56.23
N ALA A 414 6.66 -0.56 -55.75
CA ALA A 414 6.97 0.33 -54.64
C ALA A 414 6.68 1.80 -54.97
N ILE A 415 6.95 2.23 -56.21
CA ILE A 415 6.61 3.58 -56.68
C ILE A 415 5.10 3.80 -56.69
N LYS A 416 4.31 2.85 -57.21
CA LYS A 416 2.84 2.92 -57.17
C LYS A 416 2.32 3.04 -55.74
N HIS A 417 2.87 2.23 -54.82
CA HIS A 417 2.56 2.32 -53.40
C HIS A 417 2.84 3.73 -52.85
N LEU A 418 4.03 4.28 -53.10
CA LEU A 418 4.41 5.60 -52.59
C LEU A 418 3.55 6.72 -53.17
N ILE A 419 3.19 6.67 -54.47
CA ILE A 419 2.29 7.65 -55.07
C ILE A 419 0.94 7.67 -54.33
N GLN A 420 0.39 6.48 -54.05
CA GLN A 420 -0.84 6.36 -53.27
C GLN A 420 -0.63 6.89 -51.85
N ALA A 421 0.42 6.44 -51.15
CA ALA A 421 0.72 6.86 -49.79
C ALA A 421 0.89 8.38 -49.67
N PHE A 422 1.59 9.02 -50.61
CA PHE A 422 1.78 10.46 -50.65
C PHE A 422 0.48 11.23 -50.82
N SER A 423 -0.46 10.69 -51.60
CA SER A 423 -1.79 11.30 -51.77
C SER A 423 -2.65 11.26 -50.50
N PHE A 424 -2.46 10.27 -49.63
CA PHE A 424 -3.26 10.08 -48.41
C PHE A 424 -2.61 10.69 -47.16
N LEU A 425 -1.30 10.49 -46.98
CA LEU A 425 -0.59 10.87 -45.76
C LEU A 425 0.26 12.14 -45.93
N GLY A 426 0.46 12.62 -47.16
CA GLY A 426 1.40 13.70 -47.48
C GLY A 426 2.79 13.20 -47.90
N ILE A 427 3.68 14.12 -48.28
CA ILE A 427 5.02 13.77 -48.78
C ILE A 427 6.04 13.89 -47.64
N PRO A 428 6.81 12.82 -47.32
CA PRO A 428 7.80 12.88 -46.26
C PRO A 428 9.08 13.62 -46.67
N LYS A 429 9.78 14.25 -45.72
CA LYS A 429 11.12 14.80 -45.96
C LYS A 429 12.16 13.72 -46.19
N SER A 430 12.09 12.62 -45.45
CA SER A 430 13.02 11.49 -45.59
C SER A 430 12.30 10.14 -45.51
N LEU A 431 12.72 9.21 -46.38
CA LEU A 431 12.22 7.85 -46.44
C LEU A 431 13.32 6.86 -46.05
N LYS A 432 13.03 6.02 -45.06
CA LYS A 432 13.91 4.95 -44.61
C LYS A 432 13.44 3.59 -45.11
N THR A 433 14.30 2.88 -45.83
CA THR A 433 14.03 1.54 -46.35
C THR A 433 15.15 0.57 -45.98
N ASP A 434 14.91 -0.71 -46.24
CA ASP A 434 15.93 -1.73 -46.09
C ASP A 434 16.92 -1.64 -47.27
N ASN A 435 17.90 -2.53 -47.27
CA ASN A 435 18.88 -2.63 -48.34
C ASN A 435 18.41 -3.53 -49.50
N GLY A 436 17.10 -3.74 -49.64
CA GLY A 436 16.52 -4.57 -50.67
C GLY A 436 16.89 -4.08 -52.08
N PRO A 437 17.04 -5.02 -53.05
CA PRO A 437 17.50 -4.69 -54.40
C PRO A 437 16.58 -3.70 -55.13
N LEU A 438 15.29 -3.68 -54.79
CA LEU A 438 14.32 -2.76 -55.38
C LEU A 438 14.54 -1.30 -54.95
N TYR A 439 14.87 -1.06 -53.67
CA TYR A 439 15.06 0.27 -53.11
C TYR A 439 16.42 0.88 -53.52
N ARG A 440 17.34 0.05 -54.00
CA ARG A 440 18.61 0.48 -54.60
C ARG A 440 18.54 0.65 -56.11
N SER A 441 17.38 0.44 -56.73
CA SER A 441 17.23 0.59 -58.18
C SER A 441 17.33 2.05 -58.61
N ARG A 442 17.92 2.28 -59.78
CA ARG A 442 18.05 3.63 -60.37
C ARG A 442 16.68 4.29 -60.57
N GLU A 443 15.67 3.50 -60.92
CA GLU A 443 14.28 3.94 -61.10
C GLU A 443 13.71 4.51 -59.80
N PHE A 444 13.86 3.78 -58.69
CA PHE A 444 13.36 4.21 -57.37
C PHE A 444 14.08 5.46 -56.84
N CYS A 445 15.41 5.51 -56.95
CA CYS A 445 16.18 6.69 -56.54
C CYS A 445 15.79 7.93 -57.38
N SER A 446 15.60 7.77 -58.69
CA SER A 446 15.20 8.87 -59.57
C SER A 446 13.81 9.39 -59.20
N PHE A 447 12.87 8.50 -58.86
CA PHE A 447 11.55 8.87 -58.37
C PHE A 447 11.63 9.68 -57.07
N LEU A 448 12.34 9.21 -56.04
CA LEU A 448 12.43 9.95 -54.76
C LEU A 448 13.10 11.32 -54.94
N GLN A 449 14.11 11.41 -55.81
CA GLN A 449 14.77 12.68 -56.13
C GLN A 449 13.80 13.66 -56.81
N GLN A 450 12.95 13.21 -57.74
CA GLN A 450 11.94 14.05 -58.38
C GLN A 450 10.91 14.61 -57.38
N TRP A 451 10.59 13.85 -56.34
CA TRP A 451 9.65 14.24 -55.29
C TRP A 451 10.33 14.98 -54.11
N GLY A 452 11.64 15.20 -54.17
CA GLY A 452 12.39 15.91 -53.12
C GLY A 452 12.52 15.14 -51.80
N VAL A 453 12.39 13.81 -51.83
CA VAL A 453 12.43 12.95 -50.65
C VAL A 453 13.84 12.40 -50.43
N GLU A 454 14.43 12.62 -49.26
CA GLU A 454 15.75 12.12 -48.91
C GLU A 454 15.70 10.62 -48.58
N HIS A 455 16.33 9.78 -49.41
CA HIS A 455 16.39 8.34 -49.20
C HIS A 455 17.51 7.93 -48.24
N LYS A 456 17.18 7.18 -47.20
CA LYS A 456 18.13 6.63 -46.22
C LYS A 456 17.98 5.12 -46.14
N THR A 457 19.06 4.39 -46.37
CA THR A 457 19.08 2.92 -46.20
C THR A 457 19.59 2.52 -44.83
N GLY A 458 19.07 1.42 -44.27
CA GLY A 458 19.57 0.86 -43.00
C GLY A 458 21.04 0.39 -43.06
N ILE A 459 21.64 0.14 -41.89
CA ILE A 459 22.98 -0.47 -41.79
C ILE A 459 22.88 -1.95 -42.24
N PRO A 460 23.77 -2.44 -43.13
CA PRO A 460 23.78 -3.84 -43.52
C PRO A 460 23.83 -4.78 -42.30
N HIS A 461 22.99 -5.81 -42.28
CA HIS A 461 22.92 -6.84 -41.22
C HIS A 461 22.58 -6.33 -39.80
N SER A 462 22.02 -5.12 -39.66
CA SER A 462 21.50 -4.62 -38.38
C SER A 462 19.99 -4.39 -38.45
N PRO A 463 19.15 -5.30 -37.92
CA PRO A 463 17.68 -5.21 -38.03
C PRO A 463 17.08 -4.07 -37.19
N THR A 464 17.85 -3.45 -36.30
CA THR A 464 17.33 -2.53 -35.28
C THR A 464 16.83 -1.18 -35.85
N GLY A 465 17.26 -0.81 -37.06
CA GLY A 465 16.93 0.48 -37.68
C GLY A 465 15.49 0.61 -38.21
N GLN A 466 14.76 -0.50 -38.36
CA GLN A 466 13.42 -0.55 -38.99
C GLN A 466 12.34 -1.21 -38.13
N ALA A 467 12.61 -1.33 -36.83
CA ALA A 467 11.71 -2.01 -35.89
C ALA A 467 10.28 -1.41 -35.81
N ILE A 468 10.05 -0.16 -36.26
CA ILE A 468 8.70 0.45 -36.23
C ILE A 468 7.83 -0.17 -37.32
N VAL A 469 8.33 -0.25 -38.56
CA VAL A 469 7.56 -0.87 -39.66
C VAL A 469 7.40 -2.38 -39.45
N GLU A 470 8.40 -3.08 -38.90
CA GLU A 470 8.27 -4.49 -38.54
C GLU A 470 7.19 -4.75 -37.48
N ARG A 471 7.09 -3.89 -36.46
CA ARG A 471 6.01 -3.98 -35.46
C ARG A 471 4.64 -3.69 -36.08
N THR A 472 4.59 -2.75 -37.03
CA THR A 472 3.38 -2.49 -37.81
C THR A 472 2.97 -3.70 -38.65
N HIS A 473 3.93 -4.45 -39.22
CA HIS A 473 3.62 -5.68 -39.95
C HIS A 473 2.89 -6.71 -39.06
N GLN A 474 3.37 -6.91 -37.82
CA GLN A 474 2.73 -7.83 -36.88
C GLN A 474 1.29 -7.40 -36.56
N ASN A 475 1.08 -6.11 -36.30
CA ASN A 475 -0.25 -5.57 -36.01
C ASN A 475 -1.19 -5.69 -37.22
N LEU A 476 -0.71 -5.37 -38.41
CA LEU A 476 -1.50 -5.39 -39.64
C LEU A 476 -1.90 -6.82 -40.02
N LYS A 477 -0.97 -7.79 -39.95
CA LYS A 477 -1.29 -9.21 -40.18
C LYS A 477 -2.30 -9.74 -39.17
N ARG A 478 -2.20 -9.33 -37.90
CA ARG A 478 -3.16 -9.71 -36.86
C ARG A 478 -4.56 -9.20 -37.19
N ILE A 479 -4.70 -7.94 -37.59
CA ILE A 479 -6.01 -7.37 -37.98
C ILE A 479 -6.57 -8.08 -39.21
N LEU A 480 -5.75 -8.27 -40.24
CA LEU A 480 -6.18 -8.97 -41.47
C LEU A 480 -6.54 -10.44 -41.24
N SER A 481 -6.00 -11.09 -40.22
CA SER A 481 -6.38 -12.47 -39.86
C SER A 481 -7.68 -12.58 -39.06
N GLN A 482 -8.16 -11.46 -38.51
CA GLN A 482 -9.41 -11.38 -37.74
C GLN A 482 -10.61 -10.97 -38.61
N GLN A 483 -10.35 -10.50 -39.83
CA GLN A 483 -11.35 -10.28 -40.88
C GLN A 483 -11.50 -11.56 -41.70
#